data_AF-A0A9Q9X7D7-F1
#
_entry.id   AF-A0A9Q9X7D7-F1
#
_cell.length_a   1.000
_cell.length_b   1.000
_cell.length_c   1.000
_cell.angle_alpha   90.00
_cell.angle_beta   90.00
_cell.angle_gamma   90.00
#
_symmetry.space_group_name_H-M   'P 1'
#
loop_
_entity.id
_entity.type
_entity.pdbx_description
1 polymer ?
#
loop_
_entity_poly.entity_id
_entity_poly.type
_entity_poly.pdbx_seq_one_letter_code
_entity_poly.pdbx_strand_id
1 'polypeptide(L)'
;MTHNIILFFFFLCFSMTAEIKLFQLSDVGDLQSVEAVVGPLNEGIVSISNICISLLDAQVDNTTDTCSNYKQIRGHIEHAERYLKKSETTIKEKLGYFDNRMERLTKEKGNVEQQKKEKCMAKDKLHIEKKSAEESLKSSEAALKQAQKNVKLTKHTLKIEKDRKETGGWVTAAGVGVTLIPVAGWIAGPVIVYNGVSTIVDASEAIRDAEDELKNNECQVNENSMKVSNYQCRISKIQNEIEETGKVLNKIQKETEEVKQHLEGTAAFQEVVRRAVNLLSVLRGRVTVLERQTQRSISWQPVTNAMEDVVKAAGDIAENRLLYSQGVSGLINTLRENIGGVQALCNSPINSEYDWYY
;
A
#
# COMPACT_ATOMS: atom_id res chain seq x y z
N MET A 1 45.51 -3.36 -2.26
CA MET A 1 44.91 -2.77 -1.03
C MET A 1 43.54 -2.13 -1.25
N THR A 2 43.17 -1.74 -2.48
CA THR A 2 41.90 -1.08 -2.82
C THR A 2 40.70 -2.01 -3.05
N HIS A 3 40.90 -3.32 -3.30
CA HIS A 3 39.80 -4.29 -3.43
C HIS A 3 39.16 -4.72 -2.10
N ASN A 4 39.92 -4.68 -0.99
CA ASN A 4 39.38 -5.04 0.34
C ASN A 4 38.52 -3.92 0.95
N ILE A 5 38.69 -2.67 0.53
CA ILE A 5 37.88 -1.54 1.03
C ILE A 5 36.49 -1.52 0.37
N ILE A 6 36.40 -1.91 -0.90
CA ILE A 6 35.12 -1.97 -1.64
C ILE A 6 34.25 -3.14 -1.15
N LEU A 7 34.85 -4.30 -0.85
CA LEU A 7 34.10 -5.41 -0.22
C LEU A 7 33.65 -5.07 1.21
N PHE A 8 34.45 -4.33 1.97
CA PHE A 8 34.08 -3.90 3.33
C PHE A 8 32.93 -2.89 3.30
N PHE A 9 32.90 -1.97 2.33
CA PHE A 9 31.78 -1.05 2.13
C PHE A 9 30.52 -1.75 1.62
N PHE A 10 30.63 -2.77 0.74
CA PHE A 10 29.48 -3.57 0.32
C PHE A 10 28.92 -4.40 1.48
N PHE A 11 29.78 -4.96 2.34
CA PHE A 11 29.34 -5.72 3.51
C PHE A 11 28.68 -4.83 4.56
N LEU A 12 29.20 -3.62 4.79
CA LEU A 12 28.58 -2.62 5.68
C LEU A 12 27.28 -2.07 5.11
N CYS A 13 27.16 -1.79 3.82
CA CYS A 13 25.90 -1.33 3.22
C CYS A 13 24.82 -2.44 3.16
N PHE A 14 25.21 -3.70 2.97
CA PHE A 14 24.26 -4.83 2.95
C PHE A 14 23.85 -5.26 4.38
N SER A 15 24.76 -5.15 5.36
CA SER A 15 24.45 -5.35 6.78
C SER A 15 23.57 -4.22 7.32
N MET A 16 23.86 -2.95 6.97
CA MET A 16 23.03 -1.81 7.38
C MET A 16 21.64 -1.84 6.74
N THR A 17 21.46 -2.29 5.49
CA THR A 17 20.11 -2.36 4.89
C THR A 17 19.25 -3.48 5.49
N ALA A 18 19.84 -4.55 6.01
CA ALA A 18 19.13 -5.57 6.77
C ALA A 18 18.83 -5.11 8.21
N GLU A 19 19.77 -4.43 8.87
CA GLU A 19 19.57 -3.85 10.21
C GLU A 19 18.56 -2.69 10.20
N ILE A 20 18.55 -1.85 9.16
CA ILE A 20 17.56 -0.78 8.95
C ILE A 20 16.18 -1.37 8.66
N LYS A 21 16.10 -2.55 8.01
CA LYS A 21 14.82 -3.28 7.84
C LYS A 21 14.37 -3.98 9.13
N LEU A 22 15.28 -4.31 10.04
CA LEU A 22 14.96 -4.75 11.39
C LEU A 22 14.43 -3.59 12.26
N PHE A 23 14.89 -2.36 11.99
CA PHE A 23 14.55 -1.15 12.75
C PHE A 23 13.21 -0.48 12.36
N GLN A 24 12.61 -0.84 11.22
CA GLN A 24 11.33 -0.28 10.75
C GLN A 24 10.09 -0.97 11.36
N LEU A 25 10.29 -1.97 12.23
CA LEU A 25 9.27 -2.54 13.11
C LEU A 25 9.71 -2.30 14.56
N SER A 26 9.76 -1.03 14.97
CA SER A 26 9.72 -0.70 16.39
C SER A 26 8.30 -0.92 16.91
N ASP A 27 7.88 -2.19 16.99
CA ASP A 27 6.98 -2.57 18.05
C ASP A 27 7.80 -3.41 19.02
N VAL A 28 7.95 -2.90 20.24
CA VAL A 28 8.77 -3.47 21.33
C VAL A 28 8.40 -4.94 21.62
N GLY A 29 7.23 -5.40 21.13
CA GLY A 29 6.77 -6.79 21.21
C GLY A 29 7.44 -7.81 20.26
N ASP A 30 8.15 -7.39 19.20
CA ASP A 30 8.76 -8.33 18.25
C ASP A 30 10.14 -8.85 18.70
N LEU A 31 10.87 -8.12 19.53
CA LEU A 31 12.17 -8.58 20.09
C LEU A 31 11.97 -9.55 21.27
N GLN A 32 11.00 -9.26 22.15
CA GLN A 32 10.59 -10.19 23.23
C GLN A 32 9.99 -11.51 22.68
N SER A 33 9.52 -11.49 21.43
CA SER A 33 8.90 -12.63 20.76
C SER A 33 9.90 -13.71 20.33
N VAL A 34 11.11 -13.36 19.93
CA VAL A 34 12.10 -14.34 19.44
C VAL A 34 12.61 -15.16 20.62
N GLU A 35 12.88 -14.52 21.76
CA GLU A 35 13.30 -15.20 22.98
C GLU A 35 12.24 -16.17 23.51
N ALA A 36 10.95 -15.81 23.40
CA ALA A 36 9.84 -16.69 23.75
C ALA A 36 9.77 -17.99 22.91
N VAL A 37 10.38 -18.00 21.71
CA VAL A 37 10.50 -19.18 20.85
C VAL A 37 11.83 -19.91 21.10
N VAL A 38 12.93 -19.16 21.20
CA VAL A 38 14.31 -19.68 21.31
C VAL A 38 14.57 -20.30 22.68
N GLY A 39 14.08 -19.71 23.77
CA GLY A 39 14.25 -20.25 25.11
C GLY A 39 13.71 -21.69 25.22
N PRO A 40 12.44 -21.93 24.87
CA PRO A 40 11.90 -23.29 24.87
C PRO A 40 12.57 -24.23 23.85
N LEU A 41 13.02 -23.72 22.70
CA LEU A 41 13.80 -24.52 21.74
C LEU A 41 15.11 -25.02 22.37
N ASN A 42 15.86 -24.15 23.05
CA ASN A 42 17.11 -24.51 23.71
C ASN A 42 16.91 -25.62 24.75
N GLU A 43 15.89 -25.47 25.61
CA GLU A 43 15.51 -26.48 26.60
C GLU A 43 15.12 -27.82 25.95
N GLY A 44 14.48 -27.77 24.78
CA GLY A 44 14.20 -28.93 23.95
C GLY A 44 15.48 -29.62 23.47
N ILE A 45 16.42 -28.86 22.90
CA ILE A 45 17.71 -29.39 22.40
C ILE A 45 18.59 -29.93 23.53
N VAL A 46 18.62 -29.27 24.69
CA VAL A 46 19.31 -29.76 25.90
C VAL A 46 18.70 -31.08 26.35
N SER A 47 17.37 -31.16 26.43
CA SER A 47 16.67 -32.41 26.75
C SER A 47 17.01 -33.53 25.77
N ILE A 48 17.06 -33.24 24.45
CA ILE A 48 17.50 -34.21 23.44
C ILE A 48 18.95 -34.66 23.68
N SER A 49 19.84 -33.74 24.03
CA SER A 49 21.23 -34.07 24.35
C SER A 49 21.33 -35.00 25.57
N ASN A 50 20.49 -34.78 26.58
CA ASN A 50 20.42 -35.63 27.77
C ASN A 50 19.87 -37.03 27.45
N ILE A 51 18.99 -37.18 26.46
CA ILE A 51 18.59 -38.50 25.94
C ILE A 51 19.83 -39.25 25.45
N CYS A 52 20.67 -38.61 24.62
CA CYS A 52 21.89 -39.25 24.11
C CYS A 52 22.84 -39.64 25.25
N ILE A 53 23.04 -38.77 26.26
CA ILE A 53 23.89 -39.07 27.41
C ILE A 53 23.33 -40.26 28.20
N SER A 54 22.04 -40.26 28.53
CA SER A 54 21.42 -41.37 29.26
C SER A 54 21.42 -42.69 28.49
N LEU A 55 21.40 -42.63 27.15
CA LEU A 55 21.60 -43.79 26.29
C LEU A 55 23.05 -44.29 26.38
N LEU A 56 24.06 -43.41 26.26
CA LEU A 56 25.47 -43.79 26.42
C LEU A 56 25.75 -44.50 27.75
N ASP A 57 25.11 -44.05 28.82
CA ASP A 57 25.28 -44.59 30.17
C ASP A 57 24.37 -45.80 30.48
N ALA A 58 23.52 -46.23 29.54
CA ALA A 58 22.56 -47.29 29.77
C ALA A 58 23.21 -48.68 29.72
N GLN A 59 22.93 -49.50 30.74
CA GLN A 59 23.22 -50.93 30.72
C GLN A 59 21.99 -51.67 30.22
N VAL A 60 22.21 -52.60 29.28
CA VAL A 60 21.16 -53.48 28.75
C VAL A 60 21.25 -54.81 29.45
N ASP A 61 20.15 -55.23 30.06
CA ASP A 61 20.04 -56.58 30.57
C ASP A 61 19.92 -57.55 29.39
N ASN A 62 20.93 -58.39 29.17
CA ASN A 62 21.02 -59.32 28.05
C ASN A 62 19.91 -60.39 28.03
N THR A 63 19.20 -60.57 29.13
CA THR A 63 18.14 -61.58 29.30
C THR A 63 16.73 -61.01 29.11
N THR A 64 16.54 -59.72 29.39
CA THR A 64 15.22 -59.06 29.38
C THR A 64 15.11 -57.93 28.36
N ASP A 65 16.22 -57.56 27.71
CA ASP A 65 16.34 -56.40 26.80
C ASP A 65 15.89 -55.08 27.48
N THR A 66 16.01 -55.03 28.81
CA THR A 66 15.55 -53.90 29.62
C THR A 66 16.70 -52.93 29.86
N CYS A 67 16.45 -51.65 29.60
CA CYS A 67 17.41 -50.57 29.82
C CYS A 67 17.37 -50.08 31.29
N SER A 68 18.54 -50.06 31.95
CA SER A 68 18.68 -49.60 33.35
C SER A 68 18.18 -48.16 33.58
N ASN A 69 18.33 -47.30 32.55
CA ASN A 69 18.05 -45.87 32.63
C ASN A 69 16.71 -45.49 31.97
N TYR A 70 15.83 -46.45 31.72
CA TYR A 70 14.57 -46.26 31.00
C TYR A 70 13.76 -45.05 31.48
N LYS A 71 13.57 -44.91 32.81
CA LYS A 71 12.78 -43.81 33.39
C LYS A 71 13.41 -42.43 33.13
N GLN A 72 14.74 -42.33 33.15
CA GLN A 72 15.45 -41.08 32.90
C GLN A 72 15.36 -40.69 31.42
N ILE A 73 15.64 -41.64 30.52
CA ILE A 73 15.50 -41.46 29.06
C ILE A 73 14.09 -40.99 28.73
N ARG A 74 13.09 -41.66 29.30
CA ARG A 74 11.69 -41.31 29.11
C ARG A 74 11.37 -39.90 29.61
N GLY A 75 11.86 -39.53 30.80
CA GLY A 75 11.72 -38.18 31.35
C GLY A 75 12.29 -37.11 30.41
N HIS A 76 13.48 -37.34 29.84
CA HIS A 76 14.10 -36.42 28.89
C HIS A 76 13.33 -36.31 27.56
N ILE A 77 12.76 -37.41 27.07
CA ILE A 77 11.91 -37.42 25.86
C ILE A 77 10.64 -36.59 26.06
N GLU A 78 9.93 -36.81 27.17
CA GLU A 78 8.71 -36.05 27.49
C GLU A 78 9.01 -34.56 27.72
N HIS A 79 10.18 -34.27 28.32
CA HIS A 79 10.66 -32.92 28.53
C HIS A 79 10.96 -32.23 27.19
N ALA A 80 11.68 -32.90 26.28
CA ALA A 80 11.94 -32.40 24.93
C ALA A 80 10.65 -32.14 24.15
N GLU A 81 9.70 -33.08 24.14
CA GLU A 81 8.44 -32.93 23.42
C GLU A 81 7.64 -31.73 23.92
N ARG A 82 7.55 -31.55 25.25
CA ARG A 82 6.81 -30.44 25.87
C ARG A 82 7.37 -29.09 25.44
N TYR A 83 8.68 -28.93 25.48
CA TYR A 83 9.34 -27.65 25.20
C TYR A 83 9.38 -27.32 23.71
N LEU A 84 9.58 -28.32 22.85
CA LEU A 84 9.45 -28.15 21.40
C LEU A 84 8.02 -27.81 20.99
N LYS A 85 7.01 -28.44 21.62
CA LYS A 85 5.60 -28.07 21.41
C LYS A 85 5.33 -26.61 21.80
N LYS A 86 5.89 -26.16 22.93
CA LYS A 86 5.78 -24.76 23.36
C LYS A 86 6.40 -23.81 22.32
N SER A 87 7.64 -24.07 21.90
CA SER A 87 8.32 -23.30 20.85
C SER A 87 7.51 -23.26 19.55
N GLU A 88 7.04 -24.42 19.07
CA GLU A 88 6.23 -24.56 17.85
C GLU A 88 4.92 -23.75 17.94
N THR A 89 4.26 -23.78 19.10
CA THR A 89 2.97 -23.09 19.30
C THR A 89 3.17 -21.58 19.24
N THR A 90 4.17 -21.06 19.95
CA THR A 90 4.48 -19.64 19.97
C THR A 90 4.87 -19.12 18.58
N ILE A 91 5.68 -19.86 17.81
CA ILE A 91 6.04 -19.42 16.46
C ILE A 91 4.85 -19.48 15.48
N LYS A 92 3.92 -20.44 15.66
CA LYS A 92 2.69 -20.51 14.86
C LYS A 92 1.73 -19.36 15.14
N GLU A 93 1.58 -18.96 16.40
CA GLU A 93 0.82 -17.76 16.77
C GLU A 93 1.39 -16.51 16.09
N LYS A 94 2.72 -16.40 16.03
CA LYS A 94 3.40 -15.31 15.34
C LYS A 94 3.23 -15.36 13.83
N LEU A 95 3.27 -16.54 13.22
CA LEU A 95 2.91 -16.70 11.82
C LEU A 95 1.47 -16.21 11.55
N GLY A 96 0.51 -16.57 12.41
CA GLY A 96 -0.86 -16.11 12.30
C GLY A 96 -1.00 -14.59 12.41
N TYR A 97 -0.21 -13.93 13.26
CA TYR A 97 -0.13 -12.46 13.29
C TYR A 97 0.32 -11.88 11.94
N PHE A 98 1.36 -12.45 11.32
CA PHE A 98 1.85 -11.99 10.03
C PHE A 98 0.86 -12.27 8.89
N ASP A 99 0.22 -13.44 8.89
CA ASP A 99 -0.85 -13.76 7.92
C ASP A 99 -2.00 -12.74 8.00
N ASN A 100 -2.49 -12.45 9.22
CA ASN A 100 -3.53 -11.43 9.43
C ASN A 100 -3.08 -10.02 9.03
N ARG A 101 -1.82 -9.66 9.33
CA ARG A 101 -1.25 -8.37 8.95
C ARG A 101 -1.16 -8.23 7.43
N MET A 102 -0.72 -9.27 6.72
CA MET A 102 -0.67 -9.31 5.26
C MET A 102 -2.05 -9.16 4.64
N GLU A 103 -3.07 -9.84 5.17
CA GLU A 103 -4.45 -9.71 4.71
C GLU A 103 -4.95 -8.26 4.86
N ARG A 104 -4.77 -7.66 6.04
CA ARG A 104 -5.16 -6.27 6.31
C ARG A 104 -4.47 -5.29 5.38
N LEU A 105 -3.16 -5.40 5.20
CA LEU A 105 -2.39 -4.52 4.31
C LEU A 105 -2.79 -4.72 2.84
N THR A 106 -3.13 -5.94 2.43
CA THR A 106 -3.62 -6.21 1.07
C THR A 106 -4.96 -5.53 0.83
N LYS A 107 -5.87 -5.58 1.81
CA LYS A 107 -7.15 -4.87 1.75
C LYS A 107 -6.95 -3.35 1.74
N GLU A 108 -6.06 -2.84 2.57
CA GLU A 108 -5.72 -1.42 2.63
C GLU A 108 -5.15 -0.93 1.30
N LYS A 109 -4.23 -1.69 0.68
CA LYS A 109 -3.72 -1.41 -0.66
C LYS A 109 -4.86 -1.29 -1.68
N GLY A 110 -5.78 -2.24 -1.70
CA GLY A 110 -6.95 -2.20 -2.58
C GLY A 110 -7.82 -0.96 -2.37
N ASN A 111 -8.05 -0.57 -1.11
CA ASN A 111 -8.81 0.63 -0.78
C ASN A 111 -8.11 1.91 -1.25
N VAL A 112 -6.80 2.03 -1.00
CA VAL A 112 -6.01 3.21 -1.38
C VAL A 112 -5.91 3.32 -2.92
N GLU A 113 -5.71 2.21 -3.63
CA GLU A 113 -5.71 2.18 -5.10
C GLU A 113 -7.08 2.59 -5.68
N GLN A 114 -8.17 2.14 -5.07
CA GLN A 114 -9.53 2.53 -5.46
C GLN A 114 -9.77 4.03 -5.23
N GLN A 115 -9.40 4.55 -4.06
CA GLN A 115 -9.49 5.99 -3.77
C GLN A 115 -8.67 6.83 -4.74
N LYS A 116 -7.46 6.36 -5.09
CA LYS A 116 -6.61 7.02 -6.09
C LYS A 116 -7.33 7.10 -7.44
N LYS A 117 -7.92 6.00 -7.90
CA LYS A 117 -8.66 5.94 -9.17
C LYS A 117 -9.85 6.90 -9.17
N GLU A 118 -10.65 6.89 -8.12
CA GLU A 118 -11.81 7.78 -7.97
C GLU A 118 -11.39 9.26 -7.98
N LYS A 119 -10.34 9.62 -7.25
CA LYS A 119 -9.83 10.99 -7.21
C LYS A 119 -9.20 11.43 -8.53
N CYS A 120 -8.50 10.55 -9.25
CA CYS A 120 -8.03 10.84 -10.61
C CYS A 120 -9.21 11.12 -11.55
N MET A 121 -10.24 10.27 -11.56
CA MET A 121 -11.43 10.49 -12.38
C MET A 121 -12.15 11.79 -12.03
N ALA A 122 -12.26 12.12 -10.73
CA ALA A 122 -12.85 13.38 -10.29
C ALA A 122 -12.05 14.58 -10.78
N LYS A 123 -10.71 14.52 -10.72
CA LYS A 123 -9.82 15.57 -11.24
C LYS A 123 -9.96 15.74 -12.75
N ASP A 124 -10.03 14.64 -13.51
CA ASP A 124 -10.23 14.69 -14.97
C ASP A 124 -11.58 15.33 -15.33
N LYS A 125 -12.64 14.99 -14.57
CA LYS A 125 -13.95 15.64 -14.72
C LYS A 125 -13.88 17.15 -14.48
N LEU A 126 -13.19 17.58 -13.42
CA LEU A 126 -12.98 19.01 -13.15
C LEU A 126 -12.23 19.71 -14.29
N HIS A 127 -11.23 19.06 -14.91
CA HIS A 127 -10.55 19.62 -16.08
C HIS A 127 -11.49 19.80 -17.29
N ILE A 128 -12.39 18.84 -17.53
CA ILE A 128 -13.41 18.95 -18.58
C ILE A 128 -14.39 20.10 -18.27
N GLU A 129 -14.88 20.18 -17.05
CA GLU A 129 -15.79 21.25 -16.62
C GLU A 129 -15.15 22.63 -16.72
N LYS A 130 -13.87 22.74 -16.33
CA LYS A 130 -13.09 23.97 -16.48
C LYS A 130 -13.01 24.40 -17.95
N LYS A 131 -12.64 23.49 -18.84
CA LYS A 131 -12.52 23.77 -20.28
C LYS A 131 -13.86 24.23 -20.87
N SER A 132 -14.96 23.58 -20.49
CA SER A 132 -16.31 23.99 -20.90
C SER A 132 -16.69 25.39 -20.39
N ALA A 133 -16.32 25.72 -19.14
CA ALA A 133 -16.53 27.05 -18.58
C ALA A 133 -15.67 28.12 -19.27
N GLU A 134 -14.42 27.81 -19.63
CA GLU A 134 -13.53 28.70 -20.41
C GLU A 134 -14.08 28.98 -21.82
N GLU A 135 -14.62 27.96 -22.50
CA GLU A 135 -15.29 28.13 -23.80
C GLU A 135 -16.54 29.02 -23.68
N SER A 136 -17.33 28.83 -22.62
CA SER A 136 -18.53 29.63 -22.33
C SER A 136 -18.19 31.08 -21.96
N LEU A 137 -17.10 31.28 -21.23
CA LEU A 137 -16.55 32.60 -20.91
C LEU A 137 -16.17 33.34 -22.20
N LYS A 138 -15.41 32.70 -23.08
CA LYS A 138 -15.00 33.28 -24.37
C LYS A 138 -16.19 33.72 -25.22
N SER A 139 -17.25 32.89 -25.25
CA SER A 139 -18.50 33.22 -25.95
C SER A 139 -19.19 34.44 -25.31
N SER A 140 -19.27 34.47 -23.98
CA SER A 140 -19.89 35.59 -23.24
C SER A 140 -19.10 36.90 -23.38
N GLU A 141 -17.77 36.83 -23.41
CA GLU A 141 -16.90 38.00 -23.67
C GLU A 141 -17.11 38.55 -25.09
N ALA A 142 -17.28 37.67 -26.09
CA ALA A 142 -17.59 38.09 -27.45
C ALA A 142 -18.97 38.78 -27.51
N ALA A 143 -19.99 38.23 -26.85
CA ALA A 143 -21.33 38.81 -26.76
C ALA A 143 -21.32 40.16 -26.01
N LEU A 144 -20.57 40.27 -24.91
CA LEU A 144 -20.38 41.53 -24.18
C LEU A 144 -19.74 42.60 -25.08
N LYS A 145 -18.67 42.24 -25.80
CA LYS A 145 -17.98 43.15 -26.73
C LYS A 145 -18.90 43.62 -27.85
N GLN A 146 -19.78 42.74 -28.35
CA GLN A 146 -20.78 43.10 -29.34
C GLN A 146 -21.85 44.03 -28.77
N ALA A 147 -22.41 43.73 -27.60
CA ALA A 147 -23.39 44.58 -26.94
C ALA A 147 -22.82 45.98 -26.64
N GLN A 148 -21.57 46.08 -26.20
CA GLN A 148 -20.87 47.35 -26.01
C GLN A 148 -20.70 48.14 -27.31
N LYS A 149 -20.44 47.47 -28.45
CA LYS A 149 -20.41 48.12 -29.76
C LYS A 149 -21.80 48.64 -30.15
N ASN A 150 -22.85 47.86 -29.92
CA ASN A 150 -24.23 48.28 -30.20
C ASN A 150 -24.60 49.52 -29.40
N VAL A 151 -24.33 49.55 -28.09
CA VAL A 151 -24.53 50.76 -27.26
C VAL A 151 -23.80 51.98 -27.85
N LYS A 152 -22.54 51.83 -28.31
CA LYS A 152 -21.79 52.93 -28.94
C LYS A 152 -22.44 53.41 -30.24
N LEU A 153 -22.89 52.48 -31.09
CA LEU A 153 -23.57 52.80 -32.34
C LEU A 153 -24.91 53.50 -32.08
N THR A 154 -25.75 52.96 -31.20
CA THR A 154 -27.06 53.55 -30.87
C THR A 154 -26.90 54.93 -30.20
N LYS A 155 -25.91 55.13 -29.32
CA LYS A 155 -25.60 56.48 -28.77
C LYS A 155 -25.21 57.47 -29.86
N HIS A 156 -24.43 57.05 -30.86
CA HIS A 156 -24.05 57.90 -31.98
C HIS A 156 -25.25 58.25 -32.87
N THR A 157 -26.11 57.26 -33.20
CA THR A 157 -27.34 57.49 -33.96
C THR A 157 -28.31 58.40 -33.22
N LEU A 158 -28.52 58.17 -31.92
CA LEU A 158 -29.36 59.02 -31.08
C LEU A 158 -28.87 60.47 -31.06
N LYS A 159 -27.54 60.68 -31.07
CA LYS A 159 -26.95 62.02 -31.15
C LYS A 159 -27.26 62.69 -32.50
N ILE A 160 -27.11 61.98 -33.62
CA ILE A 160 -27.45 62.50 -34.96
C ILE A 160 -28.91 62.93 -35.02
N GLU A 161 -29.83 62.10 -34.51
CA GLU A 161 -31.26 62.42 -34.54
C GLU A 161 -31.64 63.59 -33.62
N LYS A 162 -30.98 63.71 -32.45
CA LYS A 162 -31.12 64.89 -31.57
C LYS A 162 -30.57 66.16 -32.23
N ASP A 163 -29.38 66.10 -32.84
CA ASP A 163 -28.77 67.22 -33.55
C ASP A 163 -29.67 67.66 -34.73
N ARG A 164 -30.26 66.71 -35.48
CA ARG A 164 -31.22 66.99 -36.57
C ARG A 164 -32.48 67.71 -36.08
N LYS A 165 -33.01 67.33 -34.91
CA LYS A 165 -34.15 67.99 -34.27
C LYS A 165 -33.81 69.42 -33.82
N GLU A 166 -32.62 69.64 -33.27
CA GLU A 166 -32.20 70.96 -32.76
C GLU A 166 -31.79 71.95 -33.88
N THR A 167 -31.21 71.47 -34.98
CA THR A 167 -30.69 72.34 -36.06
C THR A 167 -31.77 72.80 -37.05
N GLY A 168 -33.02 72.33 -36.94
CA GLY A 168 -34.14 72.69 -37.84
C GLY A 168 -33.92 72.30 -39.31
N GLY A 169 -32.95 71.43 -39.60
CA GLY A 169 -32.49 71.15 -40.95
C GLY A 169 -33.29 70.05 -41.65
N TRP A 170 -34.50 70.35 -42.14
CA TRP A 170 -35.12 69.54 -43.19
C TRP A 170 -34.55 69.98 -44.54
N VAL A 171 -33.41 69.42 -44.93
CA VAL A 171 -33.02 69.40 -46.34
C VAL A 171 -33.59 68.12 -46.93
N THR A 172 -34.64 68.28 -47.73
CA THR A 172 -35.19 67.25 -48.61
C THR A 172 -34.09 66.75 -49.54
N ALA A 173 -33.37 65.70 -49.13
CA ALA A 173 -32.43 64.99 -49.98
C ALA A 173 -32.70 63.49 -49.83
N ALA A 174 -33.05 62.90 -50.97
CA ALA A 174 -33.46 61.52 -51.13
C ALA A 174 -32.46 60.52 -50.53
N GLY A 175 -33.03 59.47 -49.91
CA GLY A 175 -32.44 58.14 -49.88
C GLY A 175 -31.13 57.98 -49.10
N VAL A 176 -31.21 57.97 -47.76
CA VAL A 176 -30.24 57.22 -46.96
C VAL A 176 -31.02 56.25 -46.08
N GLY A 177 -31.16 55.02 -46.58
CA GLY A 177 -31.68 53.91 -45.80
C GLY A 177 -30.70 53.59 -44.68
N VAL A 178 -31.15 53.66 -43.44
CA VAL A 178 -30.36 53.22 -42.29
C VAL A 178 -30.31 51.70 -42.33
N THR A 179 -29.11 51.16 -42.55
CA THR A 179 -28.85 49.72 -42.57
C THR A 179 -29.12 49.11 -41.20
N LEU A 180 -30.20 48.33 -41.11
CA LEU A 180 -30.46 47.36 -40.05
C LEU A 180 -29.30 46.36 -40.00
N ILE A 181 -28.57 46.32 -38.89
CA ILE A 181 -27.62 45.24 -38.62
C ILE A 181 -28.41 44.14 -37.90
N PRO A 182 -28.71 42.99 -38.54
CA PRO A 182 -29.39 41.90 -37.86
C PRO A 182 -28.39 41.18 -36.96
N VAL A 183 -28.68 41.12 -35.66
CA VAL A 183 -27.92 40.27 -34.73
C VAL A 183 -28.62 38.93 -34.62
N ALA A 184 -27.98 37.89 -35.13
CA ALA A 184 -28.39 36.51 -34.91
C ALA A 184 -28.21 36.14 -33.43
N GLY A 185 -29.32 35.79 -32.78
CA GLY A 185 -29.40 35.36 -31.39
C GLY A 185 -30.66 35.93 -30.75
N TRP A 186 -31.68 35.10 -30.56
CA TRP A 186 -33.06 35.49 -30.26
C TRP A 186 -33.21 36.48 -29.10
N ILE A 187 -33.62 37.72 -29.38
CA ILE A 187 -34.72 38.46 -28.72
C ILE A 187 -35.30 39.41 -29.78
N ALA A 188 -36.60 39.28 -30.05
CA ALA A 188 -37.33 40.13 -30.99
C ALA A 188 -37.36 41.59 -30.51
N GLY A 189 -36.85 42.51 -31.32
CA GLY A 189 -37.10 43.96 -31.22
C GLY A 189 -37.74 44.46 -32.51
N PRO A 190 -38.57 45.52 -32.48
CA PRO A 190 -39.43 45.90 -33.60
C PRO A 190 -38.65 46.30 -34.85
N VAL A 191 -39.20 45.93 -36.01
CA VAL A 191 -38.75 46.35 -37.35
C VAL A 191 -39.29 47.76 -37.62
N ILE A 192 -38.43 48.73 -37.93
CA ILE A 192 -38.87 50.07 -38.36
C ILE A 192 -38.93 50.09 -39.91
N VAL A 193 -40.13 50.30 -40.46
CA VAL A 193 -40.37 50.63 -41.87
C VAL A 193 -40.75 52.11 -41.94
N TYR A 194 -39.98 52.90 -42.69
CA TYR A 194 -40.20 54.35 -42.84
C TYR A 194 -41.03 54.61 -44.10
N ASN A 195 -42.28 55.06 -43.93
CA ASN A 195 -43.05 55.68 -45.03
C ASN A 195 -43.00 57.20 -44.86
N GLY A 196 -42.53 57.89 -45.89
CA GLY A 196 -42.42 59.35 -45.89
C GLY A 196 -43.80 60.02 -45.93
N VAL A 197 -44.04 60.88 -44.94
CA VAL A 197 -44.72 62.20 -44.96
C VAL A 197 -45.38 62.42 -43.59
N SER A 198 -44.67 63.09 -42.67
CA SER A 198 -45.22 63.84 -41.52
C SER A 198 -44.11 64.48 -40.68
N THR A 199 -44.47 65.58 -40.02
CA THR A 199 -43.65 66.64 -39.42
C THR A 199 -43.43 66.44 -37.92
N ILE A 200 -42.18 66.54 -37.42
CA ILE A 200 -41.76 66.68 -35.99
C ILE A 200 -42.19 65.55 -35.01
N VAL A 201 -43.40 65.02 -35.14
CA VAL A 201 -43.94 63.84 -34.45
C VAL A 201 -43.11 62.62 -34.82
N ASP A 202 -42.85 62.41 -36.11
CA ASP A 202 -42.01 61.32 -36.63
C ASP A 202 -40.57 61.37 -36.10
N ALA A 203 -40.00 62.58 -35.92
CA ALA A 203 -38.65 62.76 -35.37
C ALA A 203 -38.61 62.53 -33.85
N SER A 204 -39.67 62.88 -33.13
CA SER A 204 -39.75 62.63 -31.68
C SER A 204 -40.03 61.15 -31.38
N GLU A 205 -40.78 60.46 -32.24
CA GLU A 205 -40.96 59.01 -32.19
C GLU A 205 -39.64 58.27 -32.48
N ALA A 206 -38.90 58.69 -33.51
CA ALA A 206 -37.58 58.13 -33.82
C ALA A 206 -36.56 58.31 -32.67
N ILE A 207 -36.57 59.45 -31.97
CA ILE A 207 -35.73 59.66 -30.77
C ILE A 207 -36.13 58.71 -29.65
N ARG A 208 -37.44 58.56 -29.39
CA ARG A 208 -37.95 57.66 -28.35
C ARG A 208 -37.59 56.20 -28.63
N ASP A 209 -37.76 55.76 -29.88
CA ASP A 209 -37.42 54.40 -30.28
C ASP A 209 -35.91 54.14 -30.16
N ALA A 210 -35.07 55.12 -30.51
CA ALA A 210 -33.62 55.05 -30.31
C ALA A 210 -33.22 55.06 -28.82
N GLU A 211 -33.97 55.74 -27.95
CA GLU A 211 -33.78 55.70 -26.49
C GLU A 211 -34.17 54.34 -25.89
N ASP A 212 -35.28 53.75 -26.34
CA ASP A 212 -35.70 52.40 -25.94
C ASP A 212 -34.69 51.33 -26.42
N GLU A 213 -34.20 51.45 -27.66
CA GLU A 213 -33.15 50.57 -28.18
C GLU A 213 -31.84 50.72 -27.40
N LEU A 214 -31.46 51.96 -27.05
CA LEU A 214 -30.28 52.23 -26.23
C LEU A 214 -30.40 51.56 -24.87
N LYS A 215 -31.56 51.71 -24.21
CA LYS A 215 -31.83 51.07 -22.92
C LYS A 215 -31.77 49.55 -23.01
N ASN A 216 -32.33 48.96 -24.07
CA ASN A 216 -32.24 47.52 -24.32
C ASN A 216 -30.78 47.06 -24.50
N ASN A 217 -29.99 47.80 -25.28
CA ASN A 217 -28.57 47.50 -25.49
C ASN A 217 -27.75 47.64 -24.19
N GLU A 218 -28.05 48.62 -23.34
CA GLU A 218 -27.42 48.77 -22.01
C GLU A 218 -27.80 47.62 -21.07
N CYS A 219 -29.05 47.15 -21.09
CA CYS A 219 -29.47 45.94 -20.38
C CYS A 219 -28.68 44.70 -20.84
N GLN A 220 -28.47 44.52 -22.14
CA GLN A 220 -27.67 43.41 -22.68
C GLN A 220 -26.19 43.48 -22.25
N VAL A 221 -25.61 44.68 -22.17
CA VAL A 221 -24.26 44.87 -21.62
C VAL A 221 -24.21 44.41 -20.18
N ASN A 222 -25.18 44.81 -19.36
CA ASN A 222 -25.24 44.40 -17.95
C ASN A 222 -25.38 42.88 -17.81
N GLU A 223 -26.30 42.26 -18.58
CA GLU A 223 -26.51 40.82 -18.57
C GLU A 223 -25.26 40.03 -18.97
N ASN A 224 -24.63 40.40 -20.09
CA ASN A 224 -23.43 39.71 -20.55
C ASN A 224 -22.23 39.95 -19.63
N SER A 225 -22.14 41.13 -19.00
CA SER A 225 -21.13 41.43 -17.97
C SER A 225 -21.29 40.51 -16.75
N MET A 226 -22.54 40.32 -16.28
CA MET A 226 -22.83 39.36 -15.20
C MET A 226 -22.47 37.92 -15.60
N LYS A 227 -22.74 37.50 -16.84
CA LYS A 227 -22.35 36.17 -17.34
C LYS A 227 -20.82 35.98 -17.31
N VAL A 228 -20.06 36.95 -17.82
CA VAL A 228 -18.59 36.93 -17.79
C VAL A 228 -18.08 36.78 -16.36
N SER A 229 -18.55 37.62 -15.43
CA SER A 229 -18.18 37.57 -14.02
C SER A 229 -18.50 36.20 -13.38
N ASN A 230 -19.68 35.65 -13.68
CA ASN A 230 -20.08 34.32 -13.20
C ASN A 230 -19.17 33.21 -13.70
N TYR A 231 -18.83 33.19 -15.00
CA TYR A 231 -17.93 32.18 -15.55
C TYR A 231 -16.50 32.32 -15.00
N GLN A 232 -15.99 33.53 -14.85
CA GLN A 232 -14.68 33.77 -14.21
C GLN A 232 -14.66 33.26 -12.76
N CYS A 233 -15.71 33.54 -11.98
CA CYS A 233 -15.88 33.02 -10.62
C CYS A 233 -15.91 31.48 -10.61
N ARG A 234 -16.68 30.87 -11.52
CA ARG A 234 -16.77 29.41 -11.66
C ARG A 234 -15.43 28.76 -12.01
N ILE A 235 -14.69 29.32 -12.97
CA ILE A 235 -13.36 28.84 -13.35
C ILE A 235 -12.42 28.90 -12.15
N SER A 236 -12.45 29.99 -11.39
CA SER A 236 -11.61 30.16 -10.20
C SER A 236 -11.93 29.12 -9.12
N LYS A 237 -13.21 28.81 -8.89
CA LYS A 237 -13.63 27.74 -7.97
C LYS A 237 -13.14 26.36 -8.43
N ILE A 238 -13.35 26.02 -9.70
CA ILE A 238 -12.88 24.73 -10.26
C ILE A 238 -11.35 24.63 -10.18
N GLN A 239 -10.63 25.72 -10.43
CA GLN A 239 -9.16 25.76 -10.29
C GLN A 239 -8.71 25.40 -8.88
N ASN A 240 -9.36 25.97 -7.85
CA ASN A 240 -9.09 25.65 -6.45
C ASN A 240 -9.39 24.17 -6.14
N GLU A 241 -10.53 23.65 -6.60
CA GLU A 241 -10.90 22.24 -6.40
C GLU A 241 -9.90 21.27 -7.07
N ILE A 242 -9.36 21.63 -8.25
CA ILE A 242 -8.30 20.86 -8.92
C ILE A 242 -7.03 20.84 -8.06
N GLU A 243 -6.64 21.98 -7.49
CA GLU A 243 -5.46 22.08 -6.63
C GLU A 243 -5.62 21.25 -5.34
N GLU A 244 -6.76 21.37 -4.67
CA GLU A 244 -7.10 20.59 -3.47
C GLU A 244 -7.11 19.09 -3.77
N THR A 245 -7.76 18.68 -4.86
CA THR A 245 -7.76 17.28 -5.32
C THR A 245 -6.34 16.81 -5.63
N GLY A 246 -5.50 17.66 -6.20
CA GLY A 246 -4.08 17.39 -6.40
C GLY A 246 -3.31 17.14 -5.09
N LYS A 247 -3.54 17.96 -4.06
CA LYS A 247 -2.95 17.76 -2.72
C LYS A 247 -3.38 16.42 -2.12
N VAL A 248 -4.67 16.08 -2.22
CA VAL A 248 -5.21 14.79 -1.76
C VAL A 248 -4.58 13.62 -2.52
N LEU A 249 -4.48 13.70 -3.85
CA LEU A 249 -3.81 12.66 -4.66
C LEU A 249 -2.34 12.45 -4.27
N ASN A 250 -1.62 13.53 -3.97
CA ASN A 250 -0.24 13.43 -3.49
C ASN A 250 -0.17 12.73 -2.13
N LYS A 251 -1.14 12.96 -1.25
CA LYS A 251 -1.23 12.24 0.04
C LYS A 251 -1.49 10.75 -0.17
N ILE A 252 -2.49 10.41 -0.99
CA ILE A 252 -2.82 9.02 -1.35
C ILE A 252 -1.61 8.31 -1.99
N GLN A 253 -0.83 9.02 -2.81
CA GLN A 253 0.38 8.45 -3.40
C GLN A 253 1.44 8.09 -2.36
N LYS A 254 1.60 8.90 -1.30
CA LYS A 254 2.50 8.57 -0.18
C LYS A 254 1.98 7.38 0.60
N GLU A 255 0.69 7.38 0.96
CA GLU A 255 0.03 6.25 1.64
C GLU A 255 0.17 4.95 0.83
N THR A 256 0.07 5.02 -0.51
CA THR A 256 0.27 3.85 -1.39
C THR A 256 1.69 3.27 -1.26
N GLU A 257 2.70 4.14 -1.23
CA GLU A 257 4.10 3.73 -1.12
C GLU A 257 4.39 3.16 0.28
N GLU A 258 3.85 3.78 1.33
CA GLU A 258 3.96 3.29 2.71
C GLU A 258 3.35 1.87 2.86
N VAL A 259 2.13 1.66 2.34
CA VAL A 259 1.47 0.34 2.37
C VAL A 259 2.27 -0.70 1.58
N LYS A 260 2.85 -0.31 0.44
CA LYS A 260 3.70 -1.19 -0.36
C LYS A 260 4.97 -1.60 0.40
N GLN A 261 5.65 -0.66 1.03
CA GLN A 261 6.84 -0.93 1.85
C GLN A 261 6.50 -1.84 3.03
N HIS A 262 5.36 -1.63 3.69
CA HIS A 262 4.89 -2.50 4.77
C HIS A 262 4.54 -3.91 4.27
N LEU A 263 3.94 -4.06 3.09
CA LEU A 263 3.68 -5.38 2.49
C LEU A 263 4.98 -6.13 2.21
N GLU A 264 5.95 -5.47 1.57
CA GLU A 264 7.24 -6.09 1.25
C GLU A 264 8.02 -6.49 2.51
N GLY A 265 8.05 -5.61 3.52
CA GLY A 265 8.65 -5.91 4.82
C GLY A 265 7.97 -7.10 5.50
N THR A 266 6.64 -7.04 5.64
CA THR A 266 5.85 -8.09 6.31
C THR A 266 5.98 -9.44 5.62
N ALA A 267 5.97 -9.48 4.27
CA ALA A 267 6.15 -10.70 3.49
C ALA A 267 7.54 -11.33 3.71
N ALA A 268 8.59 -10.53 3.74
CA ALA A 268 9.95 -11.02 4.00
C ALA A 268 10.06 -11.69 5.39
N PHE A 269 9.44 -11.08 6.42
CA PHE A 269 9.40 -11.68 7.76
C PHE A 269 8.53 -12.93 7.81
N GLN A 270 7.35 -12.90 7.18
CA GLN A 270 6.44 -14.03 7.12
C GLN A 270 7.12 -15.28 6.53
N GLU A 271 7.90 -15.13 5.45
CA GLU A 271 8.65 -16.24 4.86
C GLU A 271 9.70 -16.83 5.80
N VAL A 272 10.44 -15.97 6.52
CA VAL A 272 11.41 -16.40 7.53
C VAL A 272 10.71 -17.17 8.66
N VAL A 273 9.57 -16.68 9.13
CA VAL A 273 8.76 -17.31 10.19
C VAL A 273 8.14 -18.62 9.71
N ARG A 274 7.62 -18.69 8.48
CA ARG A 274 7.11 -19.95 7.88
C ARG A 274 8.19 -21.01 7.83
N ARG A 275 9.41 -20.64 7.44
CA ARG A 275 10.56 -21.56 7.46
C ARG A 275 10.86 -22.05 8.88
N ALA A 276 10.82 -21.16 9.88
CA ALA A 276 11.02 -21.53 11.27
C ALA A 276 9.93 -22.48 11.81
N VAL A 277 8.65 -22.21 11.50
CA VAL A 277 7.53 -23.11 11.81
C VAL A 277 7.76 -24.50 11.22
N ASN A 278 8.12 -24.58 9.93
CA ASN A 278 8.34 -25.86 9.26
C ASN A 278 9.46 -26.67 9.93
N LEU A 279 10.60 -26.04 10.22
CA LEU A 279 11.74 -26.70 10.87
C LEU A 279 11.38 -27.21 12.27
N LEU A 280 10.69 -26.38 13.08
CA LEU A 280 10.24 -26.79 14.41
C LEU A 280 9.19 -27.90 14.38
N SER A 281 8.26 -27.87 13.43
CA SER A 281 7.29 -28.94 13.21
C SER A 281 7.97 -30.25 12.82
N VAL A 282 9.00 -30.21 11.97
CA VAL A 282 9.80 -31.39 11.61
C VAL A 282 10.54 -31.94 12.83
N LEU A 283 11.30 -31.12 13.56
CA LEU A 283 12.04 -31.56 14.74
C LEU A 283 11.11 -32.16 15.79
N ARG A 284 10.02 -31.47 16.12
CA ARG A 284 9.03 -31.98 17.07
C ARG A 284 8.43 -33.30 16.59
N GLY A 285 8.09 -33.41 15.30
CA GLY A 285 7.57 -34.64 14.71
C GLY A 285 8.52 -35.82 14.91
N ARG A 286 9.84 -35.62 14.74
CA ARG A 286 10.85 -36.65 14.99
C ARG A 286 10.93 -37.03 16.48
N VAL A 287 10.87 -36.06 17.39
CA VAL A 287 10.83 -36.32 18.84
C VAL A 287 9.55 -37.07 19.24
N THR A 288 8.40 -36.77 18.65
CA THR A 288 7.15 -37.53 18.90
C THR A 288 7.25 -38.97 18.37
N VAL A 289 7.96 -39.23 17.27
CA VAL A 289 8.23 -40.60 16.80
C VAL A 289 9.08 -41.35 17.83
N LEU A 290 10.16 -40.72 18.31
CA LEU A 290 11.01 -41.26 19.37
C LEU A 290 10.22 -41.55 20.66
N GLU A 291 9.34 -40.63 21.05
CA GLU A 291 8.43 -40.81 22.19
C GLU A 291 7.56 -42.05 22.05
N ARG A 292 6.95 -42.25 20.88
CA ARG A 292 6.12 -43.43 20.62
C ARG A 292 6.93 -44.73 20.61
N GLN A 293 8.13 -44.71 20.04
CA GLN A 293 9.00 -45.89 19.98
C GLN A 293 9.51 -46.32 21.36
N THR A 294 9.63 -45.38 22.31
CA THR A 294 10.16 -45.61 23.67
C THR A 294 9.06 -45.73 24.73
N GLN A 295 7.79 -45.82 24.33
CA GLN A 295 6.66 -45.74 25.26
C GLN A 295 6.53 -46.97 26.19
N ARG A 296 6.99 -48.14 25.75
CA ARG A 296 6.83 -49.42 26.48
C ARG A 296 8.16 -50.11 26.78
N SER A 297 9.11 -50.04 25.85
CA SER A 297 10.45 -50.59 25.97
C SER A 297 11.39 -49.79 25.05
N ILE A 298 12.70 -49.89 25.28
CA ILE A 298 13.73 -49.24 24.47
C ILE A 298 14.43 -50.33 23.68
N SER A 299 14.13 -50.43 22.39
CA SER A 299 14.94 -51.22 21.46
C SER A 299 16.03 -50.33 20.89
N TRP A 300 17.29 -50.74 21.06
CA TRP A 300 18.45 -49.90 20.79
C TRP A 300 18.55 -49.40 19.35
N GLN A 301 18.33 -50.28 18.38
CA GLN A 301 18.52 -49.94 16.97
C GLN A 301 17.41 -49.01 16.42
N PRO A 302 16.11 -49.26 16.70
CA PRO A 302 15.05 -48.30 16.39
C PRO A 302 15.27 -46.92 17.03
N VAL A 303 15.67 -46.88 18.30
CA VAL A 303 15.89 -45.63 19.04
C VAL A 303 17.07 -44.84 18.48
N THR A 304 18.16 -45.52 18.11
CA THR A 304 19.33 -44.88 17.51
C THR A 304 19.00 -44.27 16.14
N ASN A 305 18.24 -44.99 15.31
CA ASN A 305 17.77 -44.47 14.02
C ASN A 305 16.85 -43.24 14.20
N ALA A 306 15.93 -43.28 15.15
CA ALA A 306 15.07 -42.15 15.45
C ALA A 306 15.85 -40.95 16.00
N MET A 307 16.87 -41.17 16.82
CA MET A 307 17.74 -40.10 17.31
C MET A 307 18.58 -39.47 16.21
N GLU A 308 19.08 -40.25 15.24
CA GLU A 308 19.78 -39.70 14.07
C GLU A 308 18.89 -38.73 13.28
N ASP A 309 17.63 -39.10 13.05
CA ASP A 309 16.65 -38.24 12.41
C ASP A 309 16.37 -36.96 13.22
N VAL A 310 16.32 -37.05 14.56
CA VAL A 310 16.17 -35.89 15.45
C VAL A 310 17.38 -34.95 15.35
N VAL A 311 18.61 -35.48 15.32
CA VAL A 311 19.82 -34.66 15.22
C VAL A 311 19.92 -33.98 13.85
N LYS A 312 19.58 -34.67 12.76
CA LYS A 312 19.53 -34.06 11.42
C LYS A 312 18.55 -32.89 11.42
N ALA A 313 17.33 -33.10 11.92
CA ALA A 313 16.32 -32.05 12.02
C ALA A 313 16.74 -30.88 12.92
N ALA A 314 17.45 -31.15 14.02
CA ALA A 314 18.02 -30.11 14.87
C ALA A 314 19.16 -29.35 14.17
N GLY A 315 19.96 -30.03 13.35
CA GLY A 315 20.98 -29.42 12.49
C GLY A 315 20.40 -28.40 11.51
N ASP A 316 19.30 -28.74 10.85
CA ASP A 316 18.62 -27.86 9.88
C ASP A 316 18.10 -26.56 10.52
N ILE A 317 17.84 -26.56 11.84
CA ILE A 317 17.47 -25.36 12.60
C ILE A 317 18.61 -24.34 12.66
N ALA A 318 19.87 -24.79 12.71
CA ALA A 318 21.04 -23.90 12.76
C ALA A 318 21.17 -23.03 11.50
N GLU A 319 20.57 -23.44 10.38
CA GLU A 319 20.58 -22.68 9.13
C GLU A 319 19.51 -21.56 9.08
N ASN A 320 18.60 -21.52 10.05
CA ASN A 320 17.52 -20.53 10.08
C ASN A 320 17.92 -19.30 10.89
N ARG A 321 18.01 -18.13 10.24
CA ARG A 321 18.43 -16.86 10.87
C ARG A 321 17.57 -16.40 12.05
N LEU A 322 16.28 -16.77 12.10
CA LEU A 322 15.38 -16.39 13.20
C LEU A 322 15.60 -17.24 14.45
N LEU A 323 15.87 -18.53 14.24
CA LEU A 323 16.14 -19.50 15.31
C LEU A 323 17.64 -19.54 15.68
N TYR A 324 18.50 -18.97 14.82
CA TYR A 324 19.92 -18.82 15.06
C TYR A 324 20.16 -17.83 16.20
N SER A 325 20.51 -18.36 17.35
CA SER A 325 21.11 -17.60 18.45
C SER A 325 22.46 -18.22 18.81
N GLN A 326 23.35 -17.41 19.38
CA GLN A 326 24.72 -17.82 19.70
C GLN A 326 24.79 -19.04 20.65
N GLY A 327 23.72 -19.34 21.38
CA GLY A 327 23.59 -20.54 22.22
C GLY A 327 23.11 -21.80 21.48
N VAL A 328 22.17 -21.68 20.52
CA VAL A 328 21.58 -22.82 19.80
C VAL A 328 22.63 -23.63 19.04
N SER A 329 23.57 -22.94 18.38
CA SER A 329 24.63 -23.61 17.60
C SER A 329 25.56 -24.45 18.46
N GLY A 330 25.95 -23.94 19.64
CA GLY A 330 26.75 -24.69 20.61
C GLY A 330 26.04 -25.95 21.07
N LEU A 331 24.76 -25.83 21.42
CA LEU A 331 23.92 -26.96 21.84
C LEU A 331 23.77 -28.02 20.74
N ILE A 332 23.58 -27.60 19.49
CA ILE A 332 23.48 -28.52 18.33
C ILE A 332 24.80 -29.25 18.09
N ASN A 333 25.94 -28.58 18.27
CA ASN A 333 27.25 -29.23 18.12
C ASN A 333 27.47 -30.29 19.21
N THR A 334 27.17 -29.97 20.47
CA THR A 334 27.20 -30.95 21.57
C THR A 334 26.26 -32.13 21.30
N LEU A 335 25.06 -31.86 20.79
CA LEU A 335 24.12 -32.92 20.41
C LEU A 335 24.69 -33.83 19.31
N ARG A 336 25.37 -33.26 18.31
CA ARG A 336 26.01 -34.00 17.21
C ARG A 336 27.15 -34.88 17.71
N GLU A 337 27.94 -34.40 18.67
CA GLU A 337 29.00 -35.19 19.32
C GLU A 337 28.41 -36.37 20.10
N ASN A 338 27.37 -36.12 20.91
CA ASN A 338 26.73 -37.15 21.73
C ASN A 338 26.11 -38.28 20.89
N ILE A 339 25.44 -37.96 19.78
CA ILE A 339 24.88 -38.99 18.90
C ILE A 339 25.97 -39.81 18.18
N GLY A 340 27.09 -39.18 17.83
CA GLY A 340 28.24 -39.89 17.26
C GLY A 340 28.78 -40.94 18.23
N GLY A 341 28.80 -40.62 19.53
CA GLY A 341 29.10 -41.58 20.59
C GLY A 341 28.09 -42.74 20.65
N VAL A 342 26.79 -42.44 20.61
CA VAL A 342 25.74 -43.47 20.66
C VAL A 342 25.82 -44.41 19.45
N GLN A 343 26.07 -43.86 18.25
CA GLN A 343 26.26 -44.65 17.03
C GLN A 343 27.50 -45.55 17.12
N ALA A 344 28.60 -45.06 17.69
CA ALA A 344 29.80 -45.86 17.89
C ALA A 344 29.55 -47.05 18.82
N LEU A 345 28.73 -46.88 19.87
CA LEU A 345 28.32 -47.99 20.74
C LEU A 345 27.46 -49.03 20.00
N CYS A 346 26.48 -48.60 19.19
CA CYS A 346 25.63 -49.53 18.45
C CYS A 346 26.38 -50.31 17.35
N ASN A 347 27.42 -49.70 16.77
CA ASN A 347 28.27 -50.34 15.76
C ASN A 347 29.49 -51.07 16.37
N SER A 348 29.69 -50.95 17.69
CA SER A 348 30.70 -51.73 18.39
C SER A 348 30.26 -53.20 18.35
N PRO A 349 31.12 -54.14 17.94
CA PRO A 349 30.80 -55.55 18.04
C PRO A 349 30.61 -55.90 19.53
N ILE A 350 29.36 -56.01 19.96
CA ILE A 350 29.02 -56.55 21.28
C ILE A 350 29.47 -58.01 21.25
N ASN A 351 30.63 -58.28 21.85
CA ASN A 351 31.21 -59.58 22.18
C ASN A 351 30.92 -60.72 21.18
N SER A 352 31.78 -60.87 20.17
CA SER A 352 32.06 -62.20 19.60
C SER A 352 32.97 -63.04 20.51
N GLU A 353 33.18 -62.66 21.77
CA GLU A 353 33.77 -63.54 22.80
C GLU A 353 32.72 -64.54 23.31
N TYR A 354 32.23 -65.38 22.41
CA TYR A 354 31.86 -66.75 22.73
C TYR A 354 32.84 -67.66 22.00
N ASP A 355 34.09 -67.57 22.42
CA ASP A 355 35.08 -68.58 22.16
C ASP A 355 35.75 -68.84 23.51
N TRP A 356 35.16 -69.70 24.34
CA TRP A 356 35.82 -70.58 25.32
C TRP A 356 34.76 -71.51 25.98
N TYR A 357 34.83 -72.85 26.04
CA TYR A 357 35.82 -73.85 25.64
C TYR A 357 35.24 -75.29 25.66
N TYR A 358 35.97 -76.20 25.01
CA TYR A 358 36.12 -77.60 25.44
C TYR A 358 36.89 -77.68 26.76
#